data_AF-A0A392NYE6-F1
#
_entry.id   AF-A0A392NYE6-F1
#
_cell.length_a   1.000
_cell.length_b   1.000
_cell.length_c   1.000
_cell.angle_alpha   90.00
_cell.angle_beta   90.00
_cell.angle_gamma   90.00
#
_symmetry.space_group_name_H-M   'P 1'
#
loop_
_entity.id
_entity.type
_entity.pdbx_description
1 polymer ?
#
loop_
_entity_poly.entity_id
_entity_poly.type
_entity_poly.pdbx_seq_one_letter_code
_entity_poly.pdbx_strand_id
1 'polypeptide(L)'
;MATWEPLVSSLRKKLNSWGNRHISFGGRLVLINSVLNSLPIFYLSFMKMPIQVIKKVTRIQTEFLWGGVNGGRKLSWIKWKVVCQEKKNGGLGVRDIKAVNLSLLMKWRWRLLCREELGLWKEVLVAKYGPHIVLNAVWPSGAIPRVASLW
;
A
#
# COMPACT_ATOMS: atom_id res chain seq x y z
N MET A 1 -11.87 -6.26 10.88
CA MET A 1 -10.51 -6.73 11.25
C MET A 1 -10.23 -8.12 10.69
N ALA A 2 -11.14 -9.09 10.83
CA ALA A 2 -10.95 -10.49 10.39
C ALA A 2 -10.37 -10.66 8.98
N THR A 3 -10.84 -9.90 7.98
CA THR A 3 -10.35 -9.99 6.59
C THR A 3 -8.87 -9.64 6.42
N TRP A 4 -8.35 -8.73 7.25
CA TRP A 4 -6.98 -8.19 7.12
C TRP A 4 -5.99 -8.86 8.07
N GLU A 5 -6.47 -9.65 9.03
CA GLU A 5 -5.64 -10.34 10.01
C GLU A 5 -4.68 -11.37 9.37
N PRO A 6 -5.09 -12.17 8.38
CA PRO A 6 -4.18 -13.08 7.68
C PRO A 6 -3.00 -12.35 7.04
N LEU A 7 -3.26 -11.19 6.42
CA LEU A 7 -2.23 -10.35 5.81
C LEU A 7 -1.27 -9.82 6.88
N VAL A 8 -1.79 -9.23 7.95
CA VAL A 8 -0.96 -8.69 9.05
C VAL A 8 -0.13 -9.79 9.71
N SER A 9 -0.70 -10.98 9.92
CA SER A 9 0.01 -12.13 10.46
C SER A 9 1.13 -12.61 9.52
N SER A 10 0.90 -12.57 8.21
CA SER A 10 1.90 -12.97 7.21
C SER A 10 3.08 -12.00 7.16
N LEU A 11 2.80 -10.70 7.24
CA LEU A 11 3.84 -9.67 7.37
C LEU A 11 4.67 -9.88 8.64
N ARG A 12 4.01 -10.11 9.79
CA ARG A 12 4.71 -10.39 11.06
C ARG A 12 5.56 -11.66 10.99
N LYS A 13 5.07 -12.75 10.40
CA LYS A 13 5.83 -14.00 10.25
C LYS A 13 7.10 -13.80 9.43
N LYS A 14 7.01 -13.08 8.29
CA LYS A 14 8.19 -12.77 7.46
C LYS A 14 9.20 -11.93 8.22
N LEU A 15 8.73 -10.95 8.98
CA LEU A 15 9.58 -10.07 9.78
C LEU A 15 10.27 -10.81 10.92
N ASN A 16 9.57 -11.67 11.64
CA ASN A 16 10.15 -12.51 12.69
C ASN A 16 11.22 -13.47 12.12
N SER A 17 10.99 -14.00 10.91
CA SER A 17 11.99 -14.83 10.22
C SER A 17 13.26 -14.05 9.87
N TRP A 18 13.16 -12.75 9.58
CA TRP A 18 14.32 -11.91 9.28
C TRP A 18 14.95 -11.26 10.51
N GLY A 19 14.19 -11.04 11.58
CA GLY A 19 14.62 -10.37 12.81
C GLY A 19 15.79 -11.05 13.52
N ASN A 20 16.02 -12.35 13.27
CA ASN A 20 17.14 -13.12 13.83
C ASN A 20 18.41 -13.10 12.95
N ARG A 21 18.37 -12.46 11.77
CA ARG A 21 19.50 -12.41 10.83
C ARG A 21 20.16 -11.04 10.93
N HIS A 22 21.50 -10.97 10.99
CA HIS A 22 22.26 -9.72 11.01
C HIS A 22 22.10 -8.96 9.67
N ILE A 23 20.97 -8.28 9.48
CA ILE A 23 20.66 -7.50 8.27
C ILE A 23 21.00 -6.04 8.52
N SER A 24 21.80 -5.45 7.63
CA SER A 24 22.14 -4.03 7.65
C SER A 24 20.91 -3.13 7.50
N PHE A 25 21.00 -1.88 7.93
CA PHE A 25 19.91 -0.92 7.80
C PHE A 25 19.42 -0.78 6.34
N GLY A 26 20.35 -0.69 5.40
CA GLY A 26 20.05 -0.67 3.97
C GLY A 26 19.38 -1.95 3.47
N GLY A 27 19.81 -3.12 3.95
CA GLY A 27 19.19 -4.40 3.61
C GLY A 27 17.73 -4.48 4.06
N ARG A 28 17.41 -3.96 5.24
CA ARG A 28 16.02 -3.90 5.74
C ARG A 28 15.15 -2.98 4.91
N LEU A 29 15.67 -1.83 4.51
CA LEU A 29 14.98 -0.90 3.63
C LEU A 29 14.64 -1.57 2.29
N VAL A 30 15.59 -2.31 1.71
CA VAL A 30 15.37 -3.07 0.47
C VAL A 30 14.29 -4.13 0.67
N LEU A 31 14.33 -4.91 1.76
CA LEU A 31 13.32 -5.93 2.07
C LEU A 31 11.91 -5.35 2.29
N ILE A 32 11.80 -4.19 2.92
CA ILE A 32 10.53 -3.47 3.04
C ILE A 32 9.97 -3.17 1.64
N ASN A 33 10.81 -2.64 0.76
CA ASN A 33 10.40 -2.21 -0.56
C ASN A 33 10.11 -3.36 -1.52
N SER A 34 10.91 -4.43 -1.50
CA SER A 34 10.75 -5.56 -2.42
C SER A 34 9.68 -6.56 -1.97
N VAL A 35 9.58 -6.84 -0.67
CA VAL A 35 8.76 -7.94 -0.15
C VAL A 35 7.57 -7.43 0.66
N LEU A 36 7.78 -6.58 1.68
CA LEU A 36 6.66 -6.16 2.54
C LEU A 36 5.66 -5.27 1.80
N ASN A 37 6.12 -4.46 0.87
CA ASN A 37 5.25 -3.61 0.06
C ASN A 37 4.54 -4.38 -1.06
N SER A 38 5.06 -5.53 -1.50
CA SER A 38 4.44 -6.33 -2.57
C SER A 38 3.36 -7.29 -2.05
N LEU A 39 3.56 -7.86 -0.86
CA LEU A 39 2.58 -8.75 -0.21
C LEU A 39 1.14 -8.21 -0.13
N PRO A 40 0.90 -6.96 0.31
CA PRO A 40 -0.46 -6.45 0.45
C PRO A 40 -1.10 -6.02 -0.87
N ILE A 41 -0.33 -5.88 -1.98
CA ILE A 41 -0.81 -5.26 -3.23
C ILE A 41 -2.10 -5.91 -3.73
N PHE A 42 -2.17 -7.24 -3.66
CA PHE A 42 -3.38 -7.98 -4.06
C PHE A 42 -4.62 -7.47 -3.31
N TYR A 43 -4.59 -7.44 -1.98
CA TYR A 43 -5.71 -6.96 -1.16
C TYR A 43 -5.98 -5.46 -1.36
N LEU A 44 -4.93 -4.66 -1.51
CA LEU A 44 -5.04 -3.21 -1.73
C LEU A 44 -5.67 -2.87 -3.09
N SER A 45 -5.56 -3.77 -4.06
CA SER A 45 -6.15 -3.62 -5.40
C SER A 45 -7.67 -3.71 -5.36
N PHE A 46 -8.22 -4.59 -4.52
CA PHE A 46 -9.66 -4.86 -4.46
C PHE A 46 -10.40 -4.07 -3.37
N MET A 47 -9.73 -3.77 -2.25
CA MET A 47 -10.40 -3.21 -1.08
C MET A 47 -9.70 -1.98 -0.53
N LYS A 48 -10.49 -1.01 -0.06
CA LYS A 48 -9.98 0.12 0.71
C LYS A 48 -9.53 -0.35 2.08
N MET A 49 -8.26 -0.14 2.39
CA MET A 49 -7.69 -0.56 3.67
C MET A 49 -8.16 0.39 4.79
N PRO A 50 -8.70 -0.15 5.91
CA PRO A 50 -9.08 0.67 7.05
C PRO A 50 -7.86 1.36 7.68
N ILE A 51 -8.04 2.58 8.17
CA ILE A 51 -6.97 3.39 8.77
C ILE A 51 -6.27 2.66 9.91
N GLN A 52 -7.03 1.91 10.72
CA GLN A 52 -6.46 1.12 11.83
C GLN A 52 -5.49 0.04 11.33
N VAL A 53 -5.80 -0.62 10.20
CA VAL A 53 -4.94 -1.64 9.60
C VAL A 53 -3.69 -0.99 9.00
N ILE A 54 -3.84 0.14 8.30
CA ILE A 54 -2.70 0.93 7.79
C ILE A 54 -1.76 1.26 8.94
N LYS A 55 -2.27 1.80 10.06
CA LYS A 55 -1.47 2.11 11.26
C LYS A 55 -0.74 0.87 11.80
N LYS A 56 -1.39 -0.30 11.85
CA LYS A 56 -0.76 -1.56 12.28
C LYS A 56 0.38 -1.95 11.35
N VAL A 57 0.18 -1.92 10.03
CA VAL A 57 1.21 -2.29 9.05
C VAL A 57 2.38 -1.30 9.09
N THR A 58 2.10 0.00 9.12
CA THR A 58 3.13 1.03 9.25
C THR A 58 3.96 0.84 10.52
N ARG A 59 3.31 0.53 11.65
CA ARG A 59 4.00 0.22 12.91
C ARG A 59 4.94 -0.97 12.75
N ILE A 60 4.48 -2.04 12.14
CA ILE A 60 5.25 -3.26 11.88
C ILE A 60 6.48 -2.96 10.99
N GLN A 61 6.32 -2.16 9.93
CA GLN A 61 7.44 -1.74 9.06
C GLN A 61 8.43 -0.84 9.80
N THR A 62 7.94 0.06 10.65
CA THR A 62 8.75 0.97 11.48
C THR A 62 9.57 0.18 12.50
N GLU A 63 8.93 -0.77 13.19
CA GLU A 63 9.58 -1.65 14.16
C GLU A 63 10.66 -2.50 13.48
N PHE A 64 10.48 -2.94 12.24
CA PHE A 64 11.51 -3.67 11.51
C PHE A 64 12.67 -2.79 11.04
N LEU A 65 12.38 -1.61 10.49
CA LEU A 65 13.41 -0.72 9.97
C LEU A 65 14.38 -0.30 11.09
N TRP A 66 13.82 0.13 12.22
CA TRP A 66 14.58 0.64 13.37
C TRP A 66 14.96 -0.44 14.39
N GLY A 67 14.24 -1.56 14.47
CA GLY A 67 14.45 -2.61 15.48
C GLY A 67 15.79 -3.30 15.33
N GLY A 68 16.62 -3.34 16.38
CA GLY A 68 17.96 -3.94 16.33
C GLY A 68 17.96 -5.46 16.08
N VAL A 69 19.16 -6.06 15.99
CA VAL A 69 19.36 -7.52 15.83
C VAL A 69 18.67 -8.35 16.92
N ASN A 70 18.41 -7.77 18.09
CA ASN A 70 17.79 -8.47 19.22
C ASN A 70 16.31 -8.12 19.44
N GLY A 71 15.59 -7.64 18.41
CA GLY A 71 14.15 -7.35 18.52
C GLY A 71 13.78 -6.24 19.52
N GLY A 72 14.76 -5.48 20.03
CA GLY A 72 14.54 -4.36 20.94
C GLY A 72 13.79 -3.23 20.26
N ARG A 73 12.78 -2.70 20.96
CA ARG A 73 11.95 -1.57 20.52
C ARG A 73 12.80 -0.29 20.50
N LYS A 74 13.51 -0.03 19.40
CA LYS A 74 14.28 1.20 19.22
C LYS A 74 13.36 2.37 18.89
N LEU A 75 13.70 3.55 19.40
CA LEU A 75 12.96 4.77 19.11
C LEU A 75 13.01 5.06 17.60
N SER A 76 11.85 5.38 17.03
CA SER A 76 11.75 5.86 15.65
C SER A 76 12.22 7.30 15.58
N TRP A 77 13.47 7.52 15.20
CA TRP A 77 14.08 8.86 15.13
C TRP A 77 13.40 9.78 14.10
N ILE A 78 12.85 9.20 13.03
CA ILE A 78 12.28 9.94 11.90
C ILE A 78 10.79 9.59 11.77
N LYS A 79 9.94 10.60 11.55
CA LYS A 79 8.52 10.39 11.26
C LYS A 79 8.37 9.52 10.00
N TRP A 80 7.49 8.52 10.05
CA TRP A 80 7.29 7.60 8.91
C TRP A 80 6.91 8.31 7.60
N LYS A 81 6.20 9.45 7.68
CA LYS A 81 5.91 10.27 6.49
C LYS A 81 7.16 10.76 5.76
N VAL A 82 8.23 11.09 6.48
CA VAL A 82 9.52 11.53 5.90
C VAL A 82 10.26 10.33 5.31
N VAL A 83 10.21 9.16 5.98
CA VAL A 83 10.74 7.90 5.44
C VAL A 83 10.10 7.54 4.09
N CYS A 84 8.81 7.84 3.93
CA CYS A 84 8.08 7.58 2.69
C CYS A 84 8.35 8.58 1.55
N GLN A 85 9.01 9.71 1.82
CA GLN A 85 9.36 10.66 0.76
C GLN A 85 10.40 10.06 -0.19
N GLU A 86 10.42 10.56 -1.41
CA GLU A 86 11.44 10.20 -2.40
C GLU A 86 12.84 10.57 -1.90
N LYS A 87 13.85 9.81 -2.37
CA LYS A 87 15.26 10.06 -2.02
C LYS A 87 15.72 11.48 -2.41
N LYS A 88 15.20 12.01 -3.52
CA LYS A 88 15.47 13.38 -3.99
C LYS A 88 15.00 14.44 -2.98
N ASN A 89 13.97 14.12 -2.20
CA ASN A 89 13.36 15.00 -1.21
C ASN A 89 13.87 14.69 0.23
N GLY A 90 14.97 13.96 0.37
CA GLY A 90 15.55 13.60 1.67
C GLY A 90 14.88 12.42 2.40
N GLY A 91 13.97 11.71 1.73
CA GLY A 91 13.34 10.50 2.27
C GLY A 91 14.09 9.21 1.94
N LEU A 92 13.56 8.08 2.38
CA LEU A 92 14.15 6.74 2.13
C LEU A 92 13.49 6.02 0.94
N GLY A 93 12.47 6.62 0.32
CA GLY A 93 11.74 6.04 -0.81
C GLY A 93 10.87 4.84 -0.45
N VAL A 94 10.39 4.76 0.79
CA VAL A 94 9.44 3.71 1.19
C VAL A 94 8.04 4.05 0.67
N ARG A 95 7.36 3.09 0.05
CA ARG A 95 6.02 3.33 -0.48
C ARG A 95 5.01 3.59 0.64
N ASP A 96 4.27 4.69 0.57
CA ASP A 96 3.13 4.92 1.48
C ASP A 96 1.97 4.00 1.09
N ILE A 97 1.66 3.04 1.97
CA ILE A 97 0.57 2.07 1.78
C ILE A 97 -0.78 2.76 1.54
N LYS A 98 -1.04 3.89 2.20
CA LYS A 98 -2.28 4.63 2.01
C LYS A 98 -2.37 5.19 0.59
N ALA A 99 -1.29 5.79 0.10
CA ALA A 99 -1.21 6.32 -1.25
C ALA A 99 -1.31 5.21 -2.30
N VAL A 100 -0.62 4.08 -2.09
CA VAL A 100 -0.67 2.89 -2.97
C VAL A 100 -2.07 2.30 -3.03
N ASN A 101 -2.76 2.17 -1.90
CA ASN A 101 -4.13 1.65 -1.87
C ASN A 101 -5.07 2.55 -2.68
N LEU A 102 -4.98 3.86 -2.47
CA LEU A 102 -5.82 4.81 -3.18
C LEU A 102 -5.53 4.79 -4.69
N SER A 103 -4.26 4.77 -5.09
CA SER A 103 -3.88 4.77 -6.50
C SER A 103 -4.33 3.48 -7.23
N LEU A 104 -4.24 2.32 -6.57
CA LEU A 104 -4.74 1.06 -7.13
C LEU A 104 -6.26 1.06 -7.30
N LEU A 105 -7.01 1.57 -6.31
CA LEU A 105 -8.46 1.70 -6.44
C LEU A 105 -8.85 2.70 -7.52
N MET A 106 -8.11 3.81 -7.63
CA MET A 106 -8.27 4.78 -8.71
C MET A 106 -7.98 4.18 -10.08
N LYS A 107 -6.97 3.32 -10.20
CA LYS A 107 -6.68 2.58 -11.45
C LYS A 107 -7.88 1.73 -11.89
N TRP A 108 -8.51 1.00 -10.97
CA TRP A 108 -9.72 0.23 -11.29
C TRP A 108 -10.92 1.11 -11.63
N ARG A 109 -11.09 2.22 -10.90
CA ARG A 109 -12.14 3.21 -11.20
C ARG A 109 -11.94 3.80 -12.59
N TRP A 110 -10.71 4.17 -12.93
CA TRP A 110 -10.34 4.69 -14.25
C TRP A 110 -10.64 3.67 -15.34
N ARG A 111 -10.24 2.40 -15.15
CA ARG A 111 -10.57 1.32 -16.08
C ARG A 111 -12.07 1.17 -16.28
N LEU A 112 -12.88 1.25 -15.21
CA LEU A 112 -14.34 1.19 -15.32
C LEU A 112 -14.92 2.34 -16.16
N LEU A 113 -14.35 3.54 -16.06
CA LEU A 113 -14.79 4.74 -16.81
C LEU A 113 -14.31 4.74 -18.28
N CYS A 114 -13.14 4.16 -18.56
CA CYS A 114 -12.63 4.03 -19.92
C CYS A 114 -13.51 3.07 -20.73
N ARG A 115 -14.06 3.58 -21.84
CA ARG A 115 -14.97 2.82 -22.72
C ARG A 115 -14.28 1.79 -23.61
N GLU A 116 -12.97 1.94 -23.83
CA GLU A 116 -12.22 1.11 -24.79
C GLU A 116 -11.95 -0.33 -24.31
N GLU A 117 -11.94 -0.58 -22.99
CA GLU A 117 -11.78 -1.94 -22.46
C GLU A 117 -13.15 -2.61 -22.27
N LEU A 118 -13.67 -3.32 -23.27
CA LEU A 118 -14.85 -4.18 -23.12
C LEU A 118 -14.47 -5.45 -22.32
N GLY A 119 -14.67 -5.42 -21.01
CA GLY A 119 -14.42 -6.57 -20.14
C GLY A 119 -15.71 -7.06 -19.49
N LEU A 120 -15.96 -8.38 -19.52
CA LEU A 120 -17.10 -9.03 -18.86
C LEU A 120 -17.31 -8.59 -17.40
N TRP A 121 -16.22 -8.33 -16.67
CA TRP A 121 -16.29 -7.82 -15.29
C TRP A 121 -17.00 -6.47 -15.17
N LYS A 122 -16.90 -5.59 -16.18
CA LYS A 122 -17.62 -4.31 -16.22
C LYS A 122 -19.10 -4.53 -16.43
N GLU A 123 -19.47 -5.43 -17.33
CA GLU A 123 -20.87 -5.77 -17.59
C GLU A 123 -21.53 -6.35 -16.34
N VAL A 124 -20.86 -7.27 -15.65
CA VAL A 124 -21.33 -7.82 -14.36
C VAL A 124 -21.49 -6.71 -13.32
N LEU A 125 -20.56 -5.76 -13.24
CA LEU A 125 -20.68 -4.63 -12.33
C LEU A 125 -21.85 -3.71 -12.68
N VAL A 126 -22.03 -3.38 -13.96
CA VAL A 126 -23.13 -2.53 -14.44
C VAL A 126 -24.47 -3.21 -14.26
N ALA A 127 -24.57 -4.52 -14.52
CA ALA A 127 -25.78 -5.30 -14.28
C ALA A 127 -26.12 -5.36 -12.79
N LYS A 128 -25.12 -5.51 -11.91
CA LYS A 128 -25.34 -5.61 -10.46
C LYS A 128 -25.64 -4.28 -9.79
N TYR A 129 -24.91 -3.22 -10.17
CA TYR A 129 -24.97 -1.92 -9.49
C TYR A 129 -25.66 -0.83 -10.31
N GLY A 130 -26.02 -1.08 -11.57
CA GLY A 130 -26.69 -0.13 -12.45
C GLY A 130 -25.75 0.77 -13.26
N PRO A 131 -26.27 1.46 -14.29
CA PRO A 131 -25.47 2.25 -15.25
C PRO A 131 -24.86 3.53 -14.65
N HIS A 132 -25.39 4.03 -13.53
CA HIS A 132 -24.90 5.25 -12.87
C HIS A 132 -23.45 5.14 -12.39
N ILE A 133 -22.94 3.92 -12.17
CA ILE A 133 -21.54 3.69 -11.77
C ILE A 133 -20.54 4.13 -12.84
N VAL A 134 -20.95 4.18 -14.11
CA VAL A 134 -20.13 4.58 -15.26
C VAL A 134 -20.27 6.08 -15.54
N LEU A 135 -21.34 6.72 -15.08
CA LEU A 135 -21.72 8.08 -15.47
C LEU A 135 -21.27 9.17 -14.48
N ASN A 136 -21.11 8.84 -13.20
CA ASN A 136 -20.79 9.84 -12.17
C ASN A 136 -19.37 9.72 -11.65
N ALA A 137 -18.49 10.59 -12.14
CA ALA A 137 -17.21 10.90 -11.50
C ALA A 137 -17.22 12.37 -11.06
N VAL A 138 -18.04 12.69 -10.05
CA VAL A 138 -17.87 13.95 -9.31
C VAL A 138 -16.62 13.78 -8.46
N TRP A 139 -15.48 14.22 -8.99
CA TRP A 139 -14.23 14.28 -8.26
C TRP A 139 -14.34 15.40 -7.23
N PRO A 140 -14.26 15.12 -5.92
CA PRO A 140 -14.16 16.19 -4.95
C PRO A 140 -12.80 16.85 -5.18
N SER A 141 -12.82 18.04 -5.80
CA SER A 141 -11.68 18.94 -6.05
C SER A 141 -10.53 18.37 -6.93
N GLY A 142 -10.70 18.49 -8.25
CA GLY A 142 -9.83 19.37 -9.04
C GLY A 142 -8.37 18.98 -9.34
N ALA A 143 -7.99 17.70 -9.41
CA ALA A 143 -6.80 17.30 -10.16
C ALA A 143 -6.85 15.81 -10.53
N ILE A 144 -7.00 15.53 -11.83
CA ILE A 144 -6.70 14.20 -12.40
C ILE A 144 -5.17 14.14 -12.50
N PRO A 145 -4.47 13.20 -11.82
CA PRO A 145 -3.12 12.89 -12.22
C PRO A 145 -3.19 12.32 -13.64
N ARG A 146 -2.80 13.12 -14.64
CA ARG A 146 -2.74 12.72 -16.07
C ARG A 146 -1.75 11.58 -16.32
N VAL A 147 -1.04 11.16 -15.29
CA VAL A 147 0.00 10.14 -15.36
C VAL A 147 -0.41 9.04 -14.40
N ALA A 148 -0.72 7.86 -14.95
CA ALA A 148 -0.73 6.63 -14.16
C ALA A 148 0.61 6.56 -13.42
N SER A 149 0.58 6.27 -12.12
CA SER A 149 1.79 6.19 -11.29
C SER A 149 2.94 5.53 -12.07
N LEU A 150 3.93 6.34 -12.45
CA LEU A 150 5.18 5.87 -13.04
C LEU A 150 5.93 5.18 -11.90
N TRP A 151 5.61 3.91 -11.70
CA TRP A 151 6.48 3.01 -10.96
C TRP A 151 7.63 2.59 -11.87
#